data_AF-A0ABD4X8X3-F1
#
_entry.id   AF-A0ABD4X8X3-F1
#
_cell.length_a   1.000
_cell.length_b   1.000
_cell.length_c   1.000
_cell.angle_alpha   90.00
_cell.angle_beta   90.00
_cell.angle_gamma   90.00
#
_symmetry.space_group_name_H-M   'P 1'
#
loop_
_entity.id
_entity.type
_entity.pdbx_description
1 polymer ?
#
loop_
_entity_poly.entity_id
_entity_poly.type
_entity_poly.pdbx_seq_one_letter_code
_entity_poly.pdbx_strand_id
1 'polypeptide(L)' 'MSEARIEVSRLPDGQVSVRKGFWSDVFAEERREPWAAWYESMHAQYGYSGYLEMARALRELAPANA' A
#
# COMPACT_ATOMS: atom_id res chain seq x y z
N MET A 1 1.24 -21.94 -3.45
CA MET A 1 1.17 -20.68 -4.20
C MET A 1 1.81 -19.63 -3.31
N SER A 2 3.03 -19.19 -3.61
CA SER A 2 3.68 -18.16 -2.78
C SER A 2 2.87 -16.87 -2.92
N GLU A 3 2.30 -16.38 -1.82
CA GLU A 3 1.71 -15.05 -1.82
C GLU A 3 2.82 -14.05 -2.13
N ALA A 4 2.66 -13.31 -3.24
CA ALA A 4 3.65 -12.32 -3.61
C ALA A 4 3.75 -11.28 -2.49
N ARG A 5 4.98 -10.95 -2.09
CA ARG A 5 5.27 -9.95 -1.07
C ARG A 5 4.71 -8.59 -1.50
N ILE A 6 4.18 -7.83 -0.54
CA ILE A 6 3.80 -6.43 -0.74
C ILE A 6 5.05 -5.56 -0.62
N GLU A 7 5.28 -4.74 -1.64
CA GLU A 7 6.36 -3.78 -1.71
C GLU A 7 5.76 -2.38 -1.83
N VAL A 8 6.18 -1.48 -0.94
CA VAL A 8 5.77 -0.07 -1.00
C VAL A 8 7.03 0.79 -1.08
N SER A 9 7.09 1.68 -2.06
CA SER A 9 8.21 2.58 -2.25
C SER A 9 7.75 3.98 -2.64
N ARG A 10 8.54 4.98 -2.28
CA ARG A 10 8.36 6.35 -2.77
C ARG A 10 9.16 6.51 -4.07
N LEU A 11 8.53 7.08 -5.08
CA LEU A 11 9.14 7.38 -6.37
C LEU A 11 9.87 8.75 -6.31
N PRO A 12 10.82 9.01 -7.23
CA PRO A 12 11.59 10.26 -7.24
C PRO A 12 10.75 11.54 -7.43
N ASP A 13 9.55 11.40 -7.98
CA ASP A 13 8.58 12.48 -8.19
C ASP A 13 7.67 12.71 -6.97
N GLY A 14 7.91 11.99 -5.86
CA GLY A 14 7.13 12.09 -4.63
C GLY A 14 5.86 11.24 -4.60
N GLN A 15 5.57 10.47 -5.65
CA GLN A 15 4.48 9.50 -5.65
C GLN A 15 4.82 8.26 -4.81
N VAL A 16 3.79 7.51 -4.42
CA VAL A 16 3.88 6.23 -3.74
C VAL A 16 3.52 5.14 -4.72
N SER A 17 4.36 4.12 -4.81
CA SER A 17 4.07 2.89 -5.54
C SER A 17 3.82 1.75 -4.56
N VAL A 18 2.74 1.00 -4.78
CA VAL A 18 2.45 -0.28 -4.12
C VAL A 18 2.54 -1.38 -5.17
N ARG A 19 3.18 -2.49 -4.86
CA ARG A 19 3.28 -3.67 -5.73
C ARG A 19 3.00 -4.95 -4.96
N LYS A 20 2.29 -5.88 -5.60
CA LYS A 20 2.09 -7.25 -5.14
C LYS A 20 2.08 -8.19 -6.34
N GLY A 21 3.24 -8.81 -6.64
CA GLY A 21 3.40 -9.68 -7.81
C GLY A 21 3.23 -8.89 -9.10
N PHE A 22 2.27 -9.29 -9.95
CA PHE A 22 1.95 -8.60 -11.21
C PHE A 22 1.09 -7.35 -11.04
N TRP A 23 0.48 -7.16 -9.88
CA TRP A 23 -0.34 -5.99 -9.61
C TRP A 23 0.53 -4.88 -9.02
N SER A 24 0.34 -3.65 -9.51
CA SER A 24 0.95 -2.45 -8.95
C SER A 24 0.05 -1.25 -9.15
N ASP A 25 0.14 -0.30 -8.21
CA ASP A 25 -0.52 1.00 -8.30
C ASP A 25 0.47 2.12 -7.96
N VAL A 26 0.18 3.32 -8.47
CA VAL A 26 0.96 4.52 -8.22
C VAL A 26 0.00 5.69 -7.96
N PHE A 27 0.20 6.37 -6.85
CA PHE A 27 -0.64 7.50 -6.44
C PHE A 27 0.15 8.55 -5.69
N ALA A 28 -0.37 9.76 -5.62
CA ALA A 28 0.25 10.86 -4.87
C ALA A 28 0.34 10.54 -3.36
N GLU A 29 1.41 10.99 -2.69
CA GLU A 29 1.63 10.79 -1.23
C GLU A 29 0.44 11.24 -0.38
N GLU A 30 -0.26 12.31 -0.78
CA GLU A 30 -1.47 12.80 -0.10
C GLU A 30 -2.60 11.76 -0.02
N ARG A 31 -2.59 10.77 -0.92
CA ARG A 31 -3.57 9.69 -0.96
C ARG A 31 -3.13 8.46 -0.16
N ARG A 32 -1.92 8.45 0.41
CA ARG A 32 -1.39 7.30 1.16
C ARG A 32 -2.30 6.86 2.31
N GLU A 33 -2.72 7.79 3.16
CA GLU A 33 -3.62 7.46 4.28
C GLU A 33 -5.05 7.10 3.80
N PRO A 34 -5.67 7.85 2.87
CA PRO A 34 -6.93 7.42 2.25
C PRO A 34 -6.88 6.00 1.65
N TRP A 35 -5.78 5.61 1.01
CA TRP A 35 -5.58 4.28 0.46
C TRP A 35 -5.45 3.22 1.55
N ALA A 36 -4.69 3.50 2.62
CA ALA A 36 -4.59 2.60 3.76
C ALA A 36 -5.96 2.33 4.38
N ALA A 37 -6.77 3.37 4.60
CA ALA A 37 -8.13 3.23 5.12
C ALA A 37 -9.05 2.46 4.15
N TRP A 38 -8.92 2.69 2.84
CA TRP A 38 -9.68 1.95 1.84
C TRP A 38 -9.35 0.44 1.90
N TYR A 39 -8.07 0.08 2.03
CA TYR A 39 -7.70 -1.33 2.20
C TYR A 39 -8.27 -1.96 3.47
N GLU A 40 -8.34 -1.23 4.58
CA GLU A 40 -9.01 -1.72 5.79
C GLU A 40 -10.50 -1.98 5.56
N SER A 41 -11.18 -1.09 4.81
CA SER A 41 -12.58 -1.33 4.42
C SER A 41 -12.73 -2.54 3.49
N MET A 42 -11.79 -2.75 2.56
CA MET A 42 -11.77 -3.93 1.70
C MET A 42 -11.53 -5.21 2.49
N HIS A 43 -10.68 -5.19 3.52
CA HIS A 43 -10.55 -6.31 4.45
C HIS A 43 -11.85 -6.60 5.18
N ALA A 44 -12.53 -5.57 5.70
CA ALA A 44 -13.81 -5.75 6.39
C ALA A 44 -14.90 -6.35 5.48
N GLN A 45 -14.87 -6.04 4.18
CA GLN A 45 -15.83 -6.53 3.21
C GLN A 45 -15.51 -7.93 2.67
N TYR A 46 -14.23 -8.22 2.37
CA TYR A 46 -13.82 -9.41 1.64
C TYR A 46 -13.00 -10.42 2.46
N GLY A 47 -12.54 -10.04 3.66
CA GLY A 47 -11.80 -10.91 4.57
C GLY A 47 -10.38 -11.29 4.11
N TYR A 48 -9.87 -10.69 3.03
CA TYR A 48 -8.53 -11.00 2.53
C TYR A 48 -7.45 -10.27 3.33
N SER A 49 -6.62 -11.02 4.07
CA SER A 49 -5.56 -10.50 4.95
C SER A 49 -4.54 -9.62 4.23
N GLY A 50 -4.29 -9.85 2.94
CA GLY A 50 -3.37 -9.03 2.16
C GLY A 50 -3.78 -7.56 2.07
N TYR A 51 -5.07 -7.23 2.28
CA TYR A 51 -5.50 -5.84 2.39
C TYR A 51 -4.98 -5.17 3.67
N LEU A 52 -4.98 -5.87 4.82
CA LEU A 52 -4.37 -5.33 6.04
C LEU A 52 -2.86 -5.15 5.90
N GLU A 53 -2.20 -6.09 5.22
CA GLU A 53 -0.78 -5.98 4.93
C GLU A 53 -0.47 -4.76 4.04
N MET A 54 -1.31 -4.46 3.04
CA MET A 54 -1.18 -3.27 2.19
C MET A 54 -1.38 -1.98 2.99
N ALA A 55 -2.43 -1.91 3.81
CA ALA A 55 -2.69 -0.76 4.67
C ALA A 55 -1.52 -0.50 5.63
N ARG A 56 -0.99 -1.56 6.24
CA ARG A 56 0.15 -1.49 7.14
C ARG A 56 1.41 -1.03 6.43
N ALA A 57 1.75 -1.62 5.28
CA ALA A 57 2.94 -1.26 4.52
C ALA A 57 2.90 0.21 4.04
N LEU A 58 1.70 0.73 3.73
CA LEU A 58 1.52 2.14 3.42
C LEU A 58 1.80 3.06 4.60
N ARG A 59 1.34 2.72 5.80
CA ARG A 59 1.57 3.53 7.01
C ARG A 59 3.00 3.43 7.53
N GLU A 60 3.63 2.27 7.35
CA GLU A 60 5.04 2.04 7.72
C GLU A 60 6.03 2.66 6.72
N LEU A 61 5.56 3.15 5.56
CA LEU A 61 6.41 3.89 4.63
C LEU A 61 6.98 5.13 5.34
N ALA A 62 8.31 5.18 5.43
CA ALA A 62 9.02 6.27 6.08
C ALA A 62 8.58 7.64 5.53
N PRO A 63 8.44 8.65 6.41
CA PRO A 63 8.14 10.00 5.96
C PRO A 63 9.25 10.50 5.02
N ALA A 64 8.89 11.41 4.11
CA ALA A 64 9.78 11.88 3.03
C ALA A 64 11.07 12.54 3.51
N ASN A 65 11.19 12.85 4.81
CA ASN A 65 12.36 13.45 5.43
C ASN A 65 12.68 12.72 6.74
N ALA A 66 13.80 12.01 6.76
CA ALA A 66 14.56 11.65 7.96
C ALA A 66 15.97 12.20 7.80
#